data_AF-A0A8J3YYI5-F1
#
_entry.id   AF-A0A8J3YYI5-F1
#
_cell.length_a   1.000
_cell.length_b   1.000
_cell.length_c   1.000
_cell.angle_alpha   90.00
_cell.angle_beta   90.00
_cell.angle_gamma   90.00
#
_symmetry.space_group_name_H-M   'P 1'
#
loop_
_entity.id
_entity.type
_entity.pdbx_description
1 polymer ?
#
loop_
_entity_poly.entity_id
_entity_poly.type
_entity_poly.pdbx_seq_one_letter_code
_entity_poly.pdbx_strand_id
1 'polypeptide(L)'
;MGTGHMVAGERIEWRRSFPRHQVRVLGGCAAGGALVVAAAWMFFGAEPARLNTGAANPLAVVPQWTLGAAAAVVLAAAAPVLRRPMVAASEGTLFVRPGAYRTLELPWATVAGLAGVATRGGEFLLIRLRPPPGGDGAARPGGDGAARPGGDGAAPPAGAGEPARTRAGRPGFFDRTVLRSAARSYPAAAGYDLAVRLRDFAGAPAAKMTALAAYAPEAVDITCRL
;
A
#
# COMPACT_ATOMS: atom_id res chain seq x y z
N MET A 1 -13.22 26.31 -1.91
CA MET A 1 -11.92 26.72 -1.34
C MET A 1 -11.66 25.87 -0.10
N GLY A 2 -10.82 24.84 -0.22
CA GLY A 2 -10.41 24.03 0.94
C GLY A 2 -9.04 24.49 1.40
N THR A 3 -8.98 25.10 2.58
CA THR A 3 -7.77 25.57 3.24
C THR A 3 -6.89 24.37 3.61
N GLY A 4 -5.74 24.24 2.94
CA GLY A 4 -4.63 23.51 3.52
C GLY A 4 -4.25 24.22 4.81
N HIS A 5 -4.48 23.61 5.96
CA HIS A 5 -3.91 24.11 7.21
C HIS A 5 -2.39 24.03 7.06
N MET A 6 -1.76 25.18 6.77
CA MET A 6 -0.37 25.41 7.09
C MET A 6 -0.26 25.37 8.61
N VAL A 7 0.01 24.18 9.15
CA VAL A 7 0.57 24.07 10.48
C VAL A 7 1.97 24.68 10.36
N ALA A 8 2.21 25.73 11.13
CA ALA A 8 3.38 26.58 11.04
C ALA A 8 4.69 25.77 10.88
N GLY A 9 5.48 26.14 9.88
CA GLY A 9 6.91 25.84 9.78
C GLY A 9 7.31 24.50 9.17
N GLU A 10 6.89 23.36 9.72
CA GLU A 10 7.81 22.20 9.67
C GLU A 10 7.40 21.05 8.74
N ARG A 11 6.12 20.99 8.30
CA ARG A 11 5.61 19.79 7.61
C ARG A 11 4.37 20.06 6.75
N ILE A 12 4.36 19.52 5.52
CA ILE A 12 3.11 19.34 4.77
C ILE A 12 2.53 17.97 5.05
N GLU A 13 1.22 17.89 5.25
CA GLU A 13 0.48 16.64 5.31
C GLU A 13 -0.76 16.74 4.43
N TRP A 14 -0.85 15.89 3.42
CA TRP A 14 -2.02 15.86 2.55
C TRP A 14 -3.17 15.14 3.24
N ARG A 15 -4.28 15.87 3.45
CA ARG A 15 -5.51 15.29 3.99
C ARG A 15 -6.20 14.42 2.95
N ARG A 16 -6.76 13.29 3.40
CA ARG A 16 -7.52 12.36 2.54
C ARG A 16 -8.76 13.04 1.96
N SER A 17 -9.07 12.74 0.70
CA SER A 17 -10.40 12.99 0.14
C SER A 17 -11.38 11.91 0.65
N PHE A 18 -12.68 12.22 0.74
CA PHE A 18 -13.65 11.24 1.23
C PHE A 18 -13.69 10.01 0.29
N PRO A 19 -13.49 8.77 0.80
CA PRO A 19 -13.25 7.60 -0.03
C PRO A 19 -14.54 7.00 -0.62
N ARG A 20 -15.31 7.79 -1.37
CA ARG A 20 -16.64 7.41 -1.91
C ARG A 20 -16.62 6.06 -2.64
N HIS A 21 -15.59 5.82 -3.47
CA HIS A 21 -15.48 4.58 -4.22
C HIS A 21 -15.23 3.37 -3.30
N GLN A 22 -14.35 3.49 -2.30
CA GLN A 22 -14.07 2.39 -1.38
C GLN A 22 -15.25 2.10 -0.46
N VAL A 23 -16.01 3.13 -0.05
CA VAL A 23 -17.27 2.96 0.68
C VAL A 23 -18.30 2.21 -0.17
N ARG A 24 -18.42 2.55 -1.46
CA ARG A 24 -19.30 1.81 -2.40
C ARG A 24 -18.87 0.36 -2.58
N VAL A 25 -17.58 0.09 -2.74
CA VAL A 25 -17.06 -1.28 -2.85
C VAL A 25 -17.32 -2.07 -1.57
N LEU A 26 -17.05 -1.49 -0.40
CA LEU A 26 -17.34 -2.12 0.89
C LEU A 26 -18.84 -2.42 1.05
N GLY A 27 -19.71 -1.46 0.71
CA GLY A 27 -21.16 -1.65 0.72
C GLY A 27 -21.60 -2.77 -0.21
N GLY A 28 -21.04 -2.83 -1.43
CA GLY A 28 -21.30 -3.91 -2.38
C GLY A 28 -20.85 -5.28 -1.87
N CYS A 29 -19.64 -5.37 -1.30
CA CYS A 29 -19.15 -6.61 -0.69
C CYS A 29 -20.02 -7.06 0.48
N ALA A 30 -20.43 -6.13 1.35
CA ALA A 30 -21.30 -6.44 2.48
C ALA A 30 -22.68 -6.93 2.03
N ALA A 31 -23.30 -6.25 1.06
CA ALA A 31 -24.60 -6.64 0.52
C ALA A 31 -24.54 -8.00 -0.19
N GLY A 32 -23.54 -8.21 -1.05
CA GLY A 32 -23.33 -9.50 -1.72
C GLY A 32 -23.04 -10.64 -0.74
N GLY A 33 -22.20 -10.40 0.27
CA GLY A 33 -21.93 -11.37 1.32
C GLY A 33 -23.17 -11.73 2.12
N ALA A 34 -24.01 -10.74 2.48
CA ALA A 34 -25.26 -10.97 3.19
C ALA A 34 -26.24 -11.83 2.37
N LEU A 35 -26.35 -11.59 1.06
CA LEU A 35 -27.19 -12.41 0.17
C LEU A 35 -26.71 -13.86 0.10
N VAL A 36 -25.40 -14.08 -0.03
CA VAL A 36 -24.81 -15.43 -0.07
C VAL A 36 -25.02 -16.17 1.26
N VAL A 37 -24.83 -15.49 2.39
CA VAL A 37 -25.10 -16.05 3.72
C VAL A 37 -26.59 -16.39 3.88
N ALA A 38 -27.49 -15.49 3.48
CA ALA A 38 -28.93 -15.73 3.54
C ALA A 38 -29.34 -16.95 2.69
N ALA A 39 -28.80 -17.09 1.48
CA ALA A 39 -29.04 -18.25 0.63
C ALA A 39 -28.54 -19.55 1.29
N ALA A 40 -27.32 -19.55 1.85
CA ALA A 40 -26.79 -20.73 2.54
C ALA A 40 -27.66 -21.15 3.72
N TRP A 41 -28.15 -20.20 4.52
CA TRP A 41 -29.11 -20.47 5.60
C TRP A 41 -30.46 -20.97 5.10
N MET A 42 -30.95 -20.43 3.98
CA MET A 42 -32.22 -20.86 3.38
C MET A 42 -32.16 -22.32 2.90
N PHE A 43 -31.05 -22.74 2.28
CA PHE A 43 -30.91 -24.09 1.74
C PHE A 43 -30.42 -25.13 2.76
N PHE A 44 -29.55 -24.75 3.70
CA PHE A 44 -28.87 -25.70 4.59
C PHE A 44 -29.12 -25.45 6.08
N GLY A 45 -29.90 -24.42 6.45
CA GLY A 45 -30.12 -24.06 7.86
C GLY A 45 -30.94 -25.08 8.64
N ALA A 46 -31.74 -25.91 7.96
CA ALA A 46 -32.55 -26.96 8.56
C ALA A 46 -31.89 -28.36 8.49
N GLU A 47 -30.68 -28.47 7.93
CA GLU A 47 -29.97 -29.75 7.82
C GLU A 47 -29.58 -30.26 9.21
N PRO A 48 -29.93 -31.52 9.57
CA PRO A 48 -29.57 -32.07 10.85
C PRO A 48 -28.05 -32.28 10.93
N ALA A 49 -27.47 -32.09 12.12
CA ALA A 49 -26.02 -32.25 12.34
C ALA A 49 -25.53 -33.69 12.12
N ARG A 50 -26.43 -34.68 12.25
CA ARG A 50 -26.16 -36.11 12.10
C ARG A 50 -27.18 -36.70 11.12
N LEU A 51 -26.70 -37.58 10.25
CA LEU A 51 -27.56 -38.39 9.38
C LEU A 51 -28.27 -39.47 10.21
N ASN A 52 -29.31 -40.09 9.65
CA ASN A 52 -30.02 -41.22 10.30
C ASN A 52 -29.09 -42.43 10.58
N THR A 53 -27.93 -42.50 9.94
CA THR A 53 -26.88 -43.49 10.18
C THR A 53 -25.97 -43.16 11.37
N GLY A 54 -26.13 -41.99 12.01
CA GLY A 54 -25.26 -41.48 13.06
C GLY A 54 -23.98 -40.79 12.56
N ALA A 55 -23.71 -40.82 11.25
CA ALA A 55 -22.59 -40.10 10.64
C ALA A 55 -22.78 -38.57 10.69
N ALA A 56 -21.68 -37.81 10.72
CA ALA A 56 -21.74 -36.34 10.66
C ALA A 56 -22.22 -35.86 9.28
N ASN A 57 -23.11 -34.87 9.26
CA ASN A 57 -23.59 -34.26 8.03
C ASN A 57 -22.73 -33.02 7.67
N PRO A 58 -21.93 -33.06 6.58
CA PRO A 58 -21.11 -31.92 6.19
C PRO A 58 -21.93 -30.71 5.73
N LEU A 59 -23.20 -30.89 5.34
CA LEU A 59 -24.05 -29.79 4.89
C LEU A 59 -24.49 -28.89 6.04
N ALA A 60 -24.62 -29.42 7.26
CA ALA A 60 -25.04 -28.65 8.44
C ALA A 60 -24.04 -27.54 8.83
N VAL A 61 -22.77 -27.66 8.43
CA VAL A 61 -21.74 -26.63 8.71
C VAL A 61 -21.59 -25.59 7.60
N VAL A 62 -22.24 -25.78 6.44
CA VAL A 62 -22.13 -24.87 5.28
C VAL A 62 -22.52 -23.43 5.63
N PRO A 63 -23.61 -23.15 6.36
CA PRO A 63 -23.97 -21.77 6.73
C PRO A 63 -22.88 -21.07 7.55
N GLN A 64 -22.23 -21.79 8.46
CA GLN A 64 -21.18 -21.25 9.34
C GLN A 64 -19.90 -20.93 8.56
N TRP A 65 -19.46 -21.83 7.68
CA TRP A 65 -18.32 -21.59 6.79
C TRP A 65 -18.58 -20.42 5.83
N THR A 66 -19.81 -20.35 5.29
CA THR A 66 -20.22 -19.26 4.40
C THR A 66 -20.18 -17.91 5.12
N LEU A 67 -20.68 -17.85 6.36
CA LEU A 67 -20.59 -16.66 7.20
C LEU A 67 -19.14 -16.25 7.47
N GLY A 68 -18.28 -17.20 7.84
CA GLY A 68 -16.87 -16.95 8.08
C GLY A 68 -16.15 -16.40 6.84
N ALA A 69 -16.40 -17.00 5.67
CA ALA A 69 -15.83 -16.54 4.40
C ALA A 69 -16.33 -15.14 4.02
N ALA A 70 -17.64 -14.88 4.12
CA ALA A 70 -18.22 -13.57 3.84
C ALA A 70 -17.65 -12.48 4.77
N ALA A 71 -17.54 -12.77 6.07
CA ALA A 71 -16.93 -11.87 7.03
C ALA A 71 -15.46 -11.57 6.69
N ALA A 72 -14.67 -12.58 6.32
CA ALA A 72 -13.28 -12.40 5.91
C ALA A 72 -13.15 -11.48 4.68
N VAL A 73 -14.02 -11.64 3.67
CA VAL A 73 -14.05 -10.77 2.48
C VAL A 73 -14.40 -9.33 2.85
N VAL A 74 -15.43 -9.13 3.68
CA VAL A 74 -15.83 -7.78 4.12
C VAL A 74 -14.72 -7.11 4.94
N LEU A 75 -14.07 -7.83 5.85
CA LEU A 75 -12.95 -7.32 6.63
C LEU A 75 -11.76 -6.93 5.72
N ALA A 76 -11.43 -7.76 4.74
CA ALA A 76 -10.41 -7.45 3.75
C ALA A 76 -10.78 -6.20 2.92
N ALA A 77 -12.04 -6.04 2.54
CA ALA A 77 -12.55 -4.86 1.83
C ALA A 77 -12.61 -3.59 2.70
N ALA A 78 -12.75 -3.75 4.03
CA ALA A 78 -12.77 -2.64 4.98
C ALA A 78 -11.36 -2.09 5.28
N ALA A 79 -10.32 -2.90 5.15
CA ALA A 79 -8.93 -2.51 5.40
C ALA A 79 -8.50 -1.17 4.73
N PRO A 80 -8.76 -0.93 3.42
CA PRO A 80 -8.44 0.35 2.77
C PRO A 80 -9.32 1.53 3.23
N VAL A 81 -10.52 1.27 3.76
CA VAL A 81 -11.38 2.33 4.32
C VAL A 81 -10.81 2.82 5.65
N LEU A 82 -10.40 1.87 6.50
CA LEU A 82 -9.91 2.15 7.85
C LEU A 82 -8.49 2.74 7.87
N ARG A 83 -7.64 2.38 6.91
CA ARG A 83 -6.24 2.86 6.89
C ARG A 83 -6.05 4.01 5.90
N ARG A 84 -5.64 5.15 6.46
CA ARG A 84 -5.50 6.43 5.74
C ARG A 84 -4.25 6.39 4.86
N PRO A 85 -4.34 6.56 3.52
CA PRO A 85 -3.17 6.89 2.72
C PRO A 85 -2.63 8.23 3.21
N MET A 86 -1.31 8.35 3.29
CA MET A 86 -0.62 9.50 3.86
C MET A 86 0.55 9.84 2.96
N VAL A 87 0.63 11.10 2.58
CA VAL A 87 1.85 11.71 2.04
C VAL A 87 2.11 12.92 2.90
N ALA A 88 3.28 12.94 3.52
CA ALA A 88 3.75 14.09 4.27
C ALA A 88 5.21 14.34 3.93
N ALA A 89 5.62 15.60 3.87
CA ALA A 89 7.02 15.96 3.68
C ALA A 89 7.43 16.92 4.78
N SER A 90 8.64 16.72 5.29
CA SER A 90 9.38 17.65 6.13
C SER A 90 10.71 18.00 5.46
N GLU A 91 11.49 18.89 6.05
CA GLU A 91 12.77 19.36 5.51
C GLU A 91 13.78 18.22 5.25
N GLY A 92 13.75 17.15 6.05
CA GLY A 92 14.68 16.02 5.92
C GLY A 92 14.10 14.76 5.24
N THR A 93 12.78 14.58 5.28
CA THR A 93 12.17 13.27 5.01
C THR A 93 10.83 13.39 4.31
N LEU A 94 10.62 12.52 3.32
CA LEU A 94 9.35 12.26 2.69
C LEU A 94 8.71 11.01 3.31
N PHE A 95 7.55 11.18 3.95
CA PHE A 95 6.74 10.12 4.51
C PHE A 95 5.68 9.71 3.50
N VAL A 96 5.72 8.45 3.07
CA VAL A 96 4.78 7.92 2.07
C VAL A 96 4.16 6.64 2.56
N ARG A 97 2.84 6.61 2.63
CA ARG A 97 2.07 5.40 2.89
C ARG A 97 1.34 4.99 1.60
N PRO A 98 1.98 4.19 0.73
CA PRO A 98 1.43 3.82 -0.58
C PRO A 98 0.29 2.80 -0.49
N GLY A 99 0.18 2.08 0.64
CA GLY A 99 -0.81 1.02 0.84
C GLY A 99 -1.24 0.85 2.30
N ALA A 100 -1.92 -0.26 2.59
CA ALA A 100 -2.56 -0.50 3.89
C ALA A 100 -1.58 -0.82 5.03
N TYR A 101 -0.34 -1.22 4.74
CA TYR A 101 0.45 -1.95 5.74
C TYR A 101 1.56 -1.15 6.40
N ARG A 102 2.17 -0.16 5.73
CA ARG A 102 3.28 0.61 6.33
C ARG A 102 3.43 2.03 5.79
N THR A 103 3.90 2.92 6.66
CA THR A 103 4.48 4.20 6.24
C THR A 103 5.95 3.96 5.90
N LEU A 104 6.36 4.43 4.74
CA LEU A 104 7.75 4.50 4.32
C LEU A 104 8.29 5.88 4.69
N GLU A 105 9.40 5.89 5.40
CA GLU A 105 10.18 7.09 5.66
C GLU A 105 11.31 7.09 4.64
N LEU A 106 11.27 8.05 3.72
CA LEU A 106 12.21 8.18 2.62
C LEU A 106 12.98 9.48 2.85
N PRO A 107 14.21 9.43 3.37
CA PRO A 107 15.05 10.61 3.47
C PRO A 107 15.20 11.23 2.07
N TRP A 108 15.17 12.56 1.96
CA TRP A 108 15.27 13.21 0.64
C TRP A 108 16.53 12.81 -0.13
N ALA A 109 17.63 12.53 0.58
CA ALA A 109 18.86 12.01 0.01
C ALA A 109 18.69 10.67 -0.73
N THR A 110 17.65 9.89 -0.40
CA THR A 110 17.32 8.62 -1.08
C THR A 110 16.37 8.80 -2.25
N VAL A 111 15.79 9.99 -2.44
CA VAL A 111 14.84 10.28 -3.51
C VAL A 111 15.62 10.83 -4.71
N ALA A 112 15.48 10.19 -5.86
CA ALA A 112 16.11 10.60 -7.11
C ALA A 112 15.18 11.48 -7.96
N GLY A 113 13.86 11.34 -7.78
CA GLY A 113 12.91 12.15 -8.51
C GLY A 113 11.46 11.85 -8.15
N LEU A 114 10.61 12.83 -8.45
CA LEU A 114 9.18 12.83 -8.22
C LEU A 114 8.48 13.22 -9.51
N ALA A 115 7.48 12.44 -9.92
CA ALA A 115 6.69 12.76 -11.10
C ALA A 115 5.19 12.71 -10.81
N GLY A 116 4.50 13.83 -11.04
CA GLY A 116 3.04 13.86 -11.09
C GLY A 116 2.57 13.52 -12.49
N VAL A 117 1.77 12.47 -12.66
CA VAL A 117 1.29 12.02 -13.98
C VAL A 117 -0.21 11.80 -13.96
N ALA A 118 -0.92 12.42 -14.90
CA ALA A 118 -2.30 12.10 -15.22
C ALA A 118 -2.37 11.08 -16.36
N THR A 119 -3.14 10.02 -16.15
CA THR A 119 -3.32 8.92 -17.12
C THR A 119 -4.79 8.55 -17.22
N ARG A 120 -5.17 7.74 -18.22
CA ARG A 120 -6.52 7.16 -18.27
C ARG A 120 -6.87 6.34 -17.01
N GLY A 121 -5.86 5.78 -16.33
CA GLY A 121 -6.03 5.03 -15.08
C GLY A 121 -6.17 5.90 -13.83
N GLY A 122 -6.03 7.22 -13.98
CA GLY A 122 -6.05 8.21 -12.90
C GLY A 122 -4.74 8.97 -12.75
N GLU A 123 -4.68 9.78 -11.69
CA GLU A 123 -3.55 10.63 -11.35
C GLU A 123 -2.66 9.97 -10.31
N PHE A 124 -1.36 9.95 -10.59
CA PHE A 124 -0.36 9.27 -9.78
C PHE A 124 0.81 10.21 -9.44
N LEU A 125 1.31 10.09 -8.21
CA LEU A 125 2.63 10.55 -7.81
C LEU A 125 3.57 9.35 -7.90
N LEU A 126 4.55 9.42 -8.79
CA LEU A 126 5.58 8.42 -8.97
C LEU A 126 6.85 8.88 -8.25
N ILE A 127 7.51 7.97 -7.55
CA ILE A 127 8.72 8.25 -6.76
C ILE A 127 9.81 7.30 -7.22
N ARG A 128 10.93 7.89 -7.64
CA ARG A 128 12.15 7.17 -8.00
C ARG A 128 13.15 7.31 -6.86
N LEU A 129 13.70 6.18 -6.41
CA LEU A 129 14.71 6.15 -5.36
C LEU A 129 16.10 6.11 -5.99
N ARG A 130 17.10 6.66 -5.30
CA ARG A 130 18.50 6.52 -5.67
C ARG A 130 18.96 5.08 -5.39
N PRO A 131 19.83 4.51 -6.22
CA PRO A 131 20.49 3.25 -5.91
C PRO A 131 21.32 3.42 -4.61
N PRO A 132 21.40 2.39 -3.76
CA PRO A 132 22.17 2.43 -2.54
C PRO A 132 23.66 2.58 -2.90
N PRO A 133 24.43 3.35 -2.12
CA PRO A 133 25.88 3.39 -2.28
C PRO A 133 26.43 1.97 -2.07
N GLY A 134 27.07 1.41 -3.09
CA GLY A 134 27.62 0.05 -3.10
C GLY A 134 26.78 -1.02 -3.82
N GLY A 135 25.69 -0.64 -4.48
CA GLY A 135 24.86 -1.56 -5.28
C GLY A 135 25.18 -1.54 -6.76
N ASP A 136 26.41 -1.83 -7.15
CA ASP A 136 26.72 -2.18 -8.54
C ASP A 136 26.06 -3.53 -8.87
N GLY A 137 25.11 -3.53 -9.79
CA GLY A 137 24.69 -4.73 -10.53
C GLY A 137 23.98 -5.84 -9.73
N ALA A 138 22.79 -5.59 -9.18
CA ALA A 138 21.88 -6.70 -8.87
C ALA A 138 21.26 -7.24 -10.16
N ALA A 139 21.94 -8.25 -10.69
CA ALA A 139 21.65 -9.07 -11.86
C ALA A 139 20.17 -9.39 -12.12
N ARG A 140 19.81 -9.36 -13.41
CA ARG A 140 18.71 -10.14 -13.99
C ARG A 140 18.84 -11.61 -13.54
N PRO A 141 17.74 -12.31 -13.22
CA PRO A 141 17.81 -13.72 -12.87
C PRO A 141 18.02 -14.54 -14.15
N GLY A 142 19.24 -15.05 -14.32
CA GLY A 142 19.60 -16.05 -15.31
C GLY A 142 20.99 -16.58 -14.96
N GLY A 143 21.07 -17.83 -14.51
CA GLY A 143 22.34 -18.48 -14.20
C GLY A 143 22.25 -19.43 -13.02
N ASP A 144 22.08 -20.71 -13.36
CA ASP A 144 22.28 -21.86 -12.48
C ASP A 144 23.68 -21.87 -11.86
N GLY A 145 23.80 -22.39 -10.63
CA GLY A 145 25.09 -22.59 -9.98
C GLY A 145 24.94 -23.02 -8.53
N ALA A 146 24.78 -24.32 -8.30
CA ALA A 146 24.80 -24.96 -7.00
C ALA A 146 26.19 -24.91 -6.33
N ALA A 147 26.24 -24.69 -5.01
CA ALA A 147 26.97 -25.51 -4.02
C ALA A 147 27.09 -24.79 -2.64
N ARG A 148 26.80 -25.56 -1.58
CA ARG A 148 26.91 -25.30 -0.12
C ARG A 148 28.38 -25.45 0.38
N PRO A 149 28.69 -25.49 1.71
CA PRO A 149 28.36 -24.65 2.87
C PRO A 149 29.61 -24.33 3.76
N GLY A 150 29.45 -23.56 4.84
CA GLY A 150 30.33 -23.63 6.03
C GLY A 150 30.79 -22.29 6.61
N GLY A 151 30.63 -22.10 7.93
CA GLY A 151 31.27 -21.00 8.67
C GLY A 151 30.51 -20.57 9.92
N ASP A 152 30.71 -21.29 11.02
CA ASP A 152 30.37 -20.88 12.39
C ASP A 152 31.15 -19.62 12.81
N GLY A 153 30.54 -18.76 13.65
CA GLY A 153 31.31 -17.86 14.51
C GLY A 153 30.69 -16.51 14.85
N ALA A 154 30.48 -16.32 16.16
CA ALA A 154 30.42 -15.05 16.91
C ALA A 154 29.13 -14.22 16.85
N ALA A 155 28.35 -14.33 17.92
CA ALA A 155 27.35 -13.36 18.35
C ALA A 155 28.03 -12.07 18.86
N PRO A 156 27.56 -10.86 18.48
CA PRO A 156 28.01 -9.62 19.09
C PRO A 156 27.25 -9.33 20.40
N PRO A 157 27.89 -8.63 21.37
CA PRO A 157 27.34 -8.39 22.69
C PRO A 157 26.19 -7.39 22.70
N ALA A 158 25.26 -7.62 23.63
CA ALA A 158 24.19 -6.71 23.99
C ALA A 158 24.74 -5.47 24.72
N GLY A 159 24.29 -4.28 24.31
CA GLY A 159 24.38 -3.08 25.13
C GLY A 159 24.97 -1.85 24.43
N ALA A 160 24.13 -1.12 23.69
CA ALA A 160 24.16 0.34 23.60
C ALA A 160 22.84 0.79 22.98
N GLY A 161 22.14 1.73 23.62
CA GLY A 161 20.92 2.34 23.10
C GLY A 161 21.22 3.09 21.82
N GLU A 162 21.06 2.38 20.70
CA GLU A 162 21.19 2.94 19.37
C GLU A 162 19.89 3.68 19.06
N PRO A 163 19.91 5.02 18.80
CA PRO A 163 18.71 5.71 18.36
C PRO A 163 18.25 5.00 17.10
N ALA A 164 17.00 4.52 17.12
CA ALA A 164 16.38 3.70 16.10
C ALA A 164 16.95 4.04 14.71
N ARG A 165 17.84 3.18 14.19
CA ARG A 165 18.20 3.20 12.77
C ARG A 165 16.90 2.98 12.03
N THR A 166 16.22 4.08 11.67
CA THR A 166 15.00 4.07 10.89
C THR A 166 15.39 3.49 9.55
N ARG A 167 15.15 2.19 9.42
CA ARG A 167 15.47 1.38 8.25
C ARG A 167 14.73 2.05 7.10
N ALA A 168 15.43 2.84 6.29
CA ALA A 168 14.92 3.44 5.06
C ALA A 168 14.45 2.28 4.18
N GLY A 169 13.16 1.95 4.33
CA GLY A 169 12.63 0.66 3.94
C GLY A 169 12.34 0.71 2.46
N ARG A 170 13.15 0.02 1.65
CA ARG A 170 12.82 -0.18 0.24
C ARG A 170 11.39 -0.71 0.08
N PRO A 171 10.62 -0.22 -0.90
CA PRO A 171 9.24 -0.65 -1.11
C PRO A 171 9.17 -2.16 -1.38
N GLY A 172 8.31 -2.84 -0.64
CA GLY A 172 8.09 -4.28 -0.76
C GLY A 172 7.04 -4.58 -1.81
N PHE A 173 6.75 -5.87 -2.00
CA PHE A 173 5.76 -6.33 -2.99
C PHE A 173 4.40 -5.65 -2.85
N PHE A 174 3.92 -5.47 -1.61
CA PHE A 174 2.62 -4.85 -1.32
C PHE A 174 2.59 -3.35 -1.60
N ASP A 175 3.71 -2.63 -1.42
CA ASP A 175 3.81 -1.20 -1.69
C ASP A 175 3.80 -0.88 -3.19
N ARG A 176 4.23 -1.85 -4.01
CA ARG A 176 4.25 -1.75 -5.48
C ARG A 176 2.91 -2.05 -6.12
N THR A 177 1.84 -2.27 -5.35
CA THR A 177 0.50 -2.56 -5.92
C THR A 177 -0.05 -1.37 -6.71
N VAL A 178 0.12 -0.16 -6.18
CA VAL A 178 -0.27 1.07 -6.89
C VAL A 178 0.61 1.29 -8.11
N LEU A 179 1.92 1.02 -8.00
CA LEU A 179 2.86 1.11 -9.11
C LEU A 179 2.49 0.15 -10.25
N ARG A 180 2.13 -1.10 -9.93
CA ARG A 180 1.61 -2.06 -10.92
C ARG A 180 0.34 -1.57 -11.58
N SER A 181 -0.56 -0.93 -10.83
CA SER A 181 -1.77 -0.31 -11.40
C SER A 181 -1.43 0.86 -12.33
N ALA A 182 -0.45 1.69 -11.97
CA ALA A 182 0.00 2.82 -12.80
C ALA A 182 0.73 2.32 -14.07
N ALA A 183 1.56 1.28 -13.97
CA ALA A 183 2.27 0.68 -15.10
C ALA A 183 1.34 0.12 -16.17
N ARG A 184 0.12 -0.32 -15.81
CA ARG A 184 -0.91 -0.74 -16.78
C ARG A 184 -1.43 0.41 -17.64
N SER A 185 -1.47 1.63 -17.10
CA SER A 185 -1.97 2.82 -17.81
C SER A 185 -0.88 3.75 -18.32
N TYR A 186 0.35 3.61 -17.82
CA TYR A 186 1.52 4.41 -18.15
C TYR A 186 2.78 3.56 -18.07
N PRO A 187 3.25 2.97 -19.19
CA PRO A 187 4.38 2.05 -19.20
C PRO A 187 5.68 2.64 -18.63
N ALA A 188 5.90 3.94 -18.77
CA ALA A 188 7.06 4.63 -18.20
C ALA A 188 7.06 4.65 -16.66
N ALA A 189 5.97 4.28 -15.99
CA ALA A 189 5.94 4.04 -14.54
C ALA A 189 6.90 2.90 -14.11
N ALA A 190 7.31 2.01 -15.03
CA ALA A 190 8.25 0.94 -14.73
C ALA A 190 9.63 1.43 -14.28
N GLY A 191 10.01 2.67 -14.60
CA GLY A 191 11.26 3.31 -14.16
C GLY A 191 11.21 3.91 -12.76
N TYR A 192 10.11 3.71 -12.02
CA TYR A 192 9.91 4.25 -10.67
C TYR A 192 9.77 3.12 -9.65
N ASP A 193 10.08 3.42 -8.39
CA ASP A 193 10.08 2.43 -7.31
C ASP A 193 8.78 2.40 -6.51
N LEU A 194 8.06 3.52 -6.51
CA LEU A 194 6.79 3.70 -5.79
C LEU A 194 5.80 4.52 -6.61
N ALA A 195 4.52 4.27 -6.37
CA ALA A 195 3.45 5.14 -6.83
C ALA A 195 2.40 5.37 -5.73
N VAL A 196 1.79 6.54 -5.74
CA VAL A 196 0.69 6.95 -4.87
C VAL A 196 -0.42 7.53 -5.72
N ARG A 197 -1.68 7.25 -5.41
CA ARG A 197 -2.83 7.84 -6.14
C ARG A 197 -3.11 9.24 -5.60
N LEU A 198 -2.99 10.26 -6.45
CA LEU A 198 -3.19 11.66 -6.02
C LEU A 198 -4.65 11.97 -5.68
N ARG A 199 -5.60 11.29 -6.34
CA ARG A 199 -7.05 11.43 -6.10
C ARG A 199 -7.51 11.06 -4.69
N ASP A 200 -6.71 10.25 -3.97
CA ASP A 200 -7.04 9.82 -2.61
C ASP A 200 -6.81 10.94 -1.58
N PHE A 201 -6.24 12.07 -2.03
CA PHE A 201 -5.98 13.27 -1.24
C PHE A 201 -6.87 14.43 -1.70
N ALA A 202 -7.22 15.33 -0.78
CA ALA A 202 -7.95 16.55 -1.07
C ALA A 202 -7.07 17.58 -1.81
N GLY A 203 -7.67 18.41 -2.66
CA GLY A 203 -6.99 19.47 -3.42
C GLY A 203 -6.57 19.07 -4.84
N ALA A 204 -6.24 20.08 -5.65
CA ALA A 204 -5.83 19.89 -7.03
C ALA A 204 -4.45 19.20 -7.11
N PRO A 205 -4.23 18.26 -8.05
CA PRO A 205 -2.96 17.59 -8.25
C PRO A 205 -1.78 18.55 -8.45
N ALA A 206 -1.98 19.61 -9.25
CA ALA A 206 -0.94 20.62 -9.49
C ALA A 206 -0.53 21.32 -8.19
N ALA A 207 -1.50 21.74 -7.37
CA ALA A 207 -1.23 22.38 -6.08
C ALA A 207 -0.50 21.46 -5.10
N LYS A 208 -0.80 20.15 -5.13
CA LYS A 208 -0.08 19.14 -4.35
C LYS A 208 1.38 19.04 -4.81
N MET A 209 1.63 18.98 -6.11
CA MET A 209 2.99 18.94 -6.66
C MET A 209 3.78 20.21 -6.33
N THR A 210 3.16 21.38 -6.43
CA THR A 210 3.77 22.66 -6.03
C THR A 210 4.12 22.67 -4.54
N ALA A 211 3.22 22.20 -3.67
CA ALA A 211 3.49 22.09 -2.24
C ALA A 211 4.64 21.12 -1.95
N LEU A 212 4.73 19.99 -2.67
CA LEU A 212 5.82 19.03 -2.52
C LEU A 212 7.16 19.62 -2.97
N ALA A 213 7.15 20.39 -4.07
CA ALA A 213 8.34 21.03 -4.61
C ALA A 213 8.96 22.06 -3.67
N ALA A 214 8.14 22.72 -2.84
CA ALA A 214 8.64 23.67 -1.83
C ALA A 214 9.51 23.03 -0.74
N TYR A 215 9.40 21.71 -0.53
CA TYR A 215 10.17 20.97 0.49
C TYR A 215 11.25 20.08 -0.11
N ALA A 216 11.24 19.87 -1.43
CA ALA A 216 12.20 19.03 -2.09
C ALA A 216 13.53 19.78 -2.27
N PRO A 217 14.68 19.16 -1.92
CA PRO A 217 15.97 19.75 -2.25
C PRO A 217 16.16 19.91 -3.76
N GLU A 218 16.98 20.88 -4.18
CA GLU A 218 17.29 21.13 -5.61
C GLU A 218 17.83 19.89 -6.34
N ALA A 219 18.45 18.97 -5.60
CA ALA A 219 18.98 17.71 -6.14
C ALA A 219 17.90 16.66 -6.48
N VAL A 220 16.62 16.94 -6.26
CA VAL A 220 15.50 16.06 -6.60
C VAL A 220 14.80 16.57 -7.86
N ASP A 221 14.80 15.75 -8.91
CA ASP A 221 14.12 16.08 -10.16
C ASP A 221 12.60 15.99 -9.98
N ILE A 222 11.88 17.10 -10.19
CA ILE A 222 10.42 17.18 -10.10
C ILE A 222 9.84 17.43 -11.47
N THR A 223 9.10 16.45 -11.97
CA THR A 223 8.38 16.55 -13.25
C THR A 223 6.88 16.60 -13.01
N CYS A 224 6.19 17.57 -13.64
CA CYS A 224 4.73 17.67 -13.60
C CYS A 224 4.15 17.44 -15.00
N ARG A 225 3.39 16.35 -15.17
CA ARG A 225 2.63 15.99 -16.38
C ARG A 225 1.19 15.65 -15.99
N LEU A 226 0.56 16.58 -15.28
CA LEU A 226 -0.81 16.48 -14.76
C LEU A 226 -1.82 17.08 -15.74
#